data_AF-A0A355S2Q7-F1
#
_entry.id   AF-A0A355S2Q7-F1
#
_cell.length_a   1.000
_cell.length_b   1.000
_cell.length_c   1.000
_cell.angle_alpha   90.00
_cell.angle_beta   90.00
_cell.angle_gamma   90.00
#
_symmetry.space_group_name_H-M   'P 1'
#
loop_
_entity.id
_entity.type
_entity.pdbx_description
1 polymer ?
#
loop_
_entity_poly.entity_id
_entity_poly.type
_entity_poly.pdbx_seq_one_letter_code
_entity_poly.pdbx_strand_id
1 'polypeptide(L)'
;DAVIGLNPVEDTVDNVSKILKKFYEIKAKWEVPTQACVLAHVTTQMEAIKKGAPSDLIFQSVAGTQKGNEAFGITADMLSEAKEIVTRQG
;
A
#
# COMPACT_ATOMS: atom_id res chain seq x y z
N ASP A 1 3.59 -9.91 13.44
CA ASP A 1 4.71 -9.12 13.99
C ASP A 1 5.38 -8.30 12.90
N ALA A 2 5.64 -8.86 11.72
CA ALA A 2 6.19 -8.11 10.58
C ALA A 2 5.16 -7.18 9.90
N VAL A 3 4.02 -7.71 9.47
CA VAL A 3 2.94 -6.94 8.82
C VAL A 3 1.65 -7.76 8.83
N ILE A 4 0.51 -7.10 9.03
CA ILE A 4 -0.81 -7.63 8.68
C ILE A 4 -1.14 -7.14 7.28
N GLY A 5 -1.28 -8.05 6.33
CA GLY A 5 -1.55 -7.66 4.95
C GLY A 5 -2.44 -8.61 4.19
N LEU A 6 -2.97 -8.11 3.08
CA LEU A 6 -3.72 -8.87 2.09
C LEU A 6 -3.19 -8.56 0.71
N ASN A 7 -3.01 -9.60 -0.11
CA ASN A 7 -2.92 -9.46 -1.55
C ASN A 7 -4.36 -9.50 -2.11
N PRO A 8 -4.92 -8.34 -2.53
CA PRO A 8 -6.33 -8.29 -2.89
C PRO A 8 -6.58 -8.93 -4.25
N VAL A 9 -7.70 -9.65 -4.37
CA VAL A 9 -8.16 -10.16 -5.68
C VAL A 9 -8.60 -8.99 -6.58
N GLU A 10 -9.24 -7.97 -5.99
CA GLU A 10 -9.68 -6.76 -6.69
C GLU A 10 -8.80 -5.57 -6.31
N ASP A 11 -8.00 -5.11 -7.27
CA ASP A 11 -7.12 -3.95 -7.15
C ASP A 11 -7.85 -2.67 -7.57
N THR A 12 -8.78 -2.24 -6.72
CA THR A 12 -9.47 -0.95 -6.88
C THR A 12 -9.24 -0.08 -5.65
N VAL A 13 -9.21 1.24 -5.85
CA VAL A 13 -8.99 2.21 -4.76
C VAL A 13 -9.98 2.02 -3.62
N ASP A 14 -11.26 1.78 -3.94
CA ASP A 14 -12.31 1.60 -2.94
C ASP A 14 -12.13 0.30 -2.15
N ASN A 15 -11.79 -0.81 -2.83
CA ASN A 15 -11.56 -2.09 -2.16
C ASN A 15 -10.30 -2.04 -1.27
N VAL A 16 -9.20 -1.51 -1.80
CA VAL A 16 -7.95 -1.29 -1.04
C VAL A 16 -8.21 -0.42 0.19
N SER A 17 -8.93 0.69 0.02
CA SER A 17 -9.31 1.57 1.13
C SER A 17 -10.14 0.85 2.20
N LYS A 18 -11.09 0.01 1.79
CA LYS A 18 -11.94 -0.75 2.70
C LYS A 18 -11.13 -1.77 3.50
N ILE A 19 -10.23 -2.51 2.86
CA ILE A 19 -9.37 -3.50 3.52
C ILE A 19 -8.43 -2.82 4.51
N LEU A 20 -7.75 -1.74 4.10
CA LEU A 20 -6.86 -0.97 4.96
C LEU A 20 -7.57 -0.46 6.23
N LYS A 21 -8.75 0.14 6.07
CA LYS A 21 -9.57 0.58 7.22
C LYS A 21 -9.91 -0.58 8.16
N LYS A 22 -10.23 -1.76 7.62
CA LYS A 22 -10.50 -2.96 8.44
C LYS A 22 -9.28 -3.45 9.20
N PHE A 23 -8.09 -3.39 8.61
CA PHE A 23 -6.85 -3.70 9.32
C PHE A 23 -6.57 -2.73 10.46
N TYR A 24 -6.81 -1.43 10.26
CA TYR A 24 -6.65 -0.44 11.32
C TYR A 24 -7.68 -0.59 12.43
N GLU A 25 -8.94 -0.92 12.11
CA GLU A 25 -9.97 -1.26 13.12
C GLU A 25 -9.50 -2.45 13.99
N ILE A 26 -8.95 -3.50 13.38
CA ILE A 26 -8.44 -4.68 14.11
C ILE A 26 -7.22 -4.31 14.97
N LYS A 27 -6.24 -3.59 14.41
CA LYS A 27 -5.05 -3.13 15.14
C LYS A 27 -5.44 -2.32 16.36
N ALA A 28 -6.35 -1.35 16.20
CA ALA A 28 -6.78 -0.48 17.28
C ALA A 28 -7.60 -1.24 18.33
N LYS A 29 -8.53 -2.11 17.91
CA LYS A 29 -9.39 -2.88 18.82
C LYS A 29 -8.60 -3.78 19.76
N TRP A 30 -7.52 -4.39 19.27
CA TRP A 30 -6.73 -5.36 20.02
C TRP A 30 -5.35 -4.85 20.41
N GLU A 31 -5.10 -3.56 20.22
CA GLU A 31 -3.82 -2.90 20.48
C GLU A 31 -2.61 -3.65 19.88
N VAL A 32 -2.78 -4.19 18.67
CA VAL A 32 -1.75 -5.03 18.03
C VAL A 32 -0.57 -4.16 17.59
N PRO A 33 0.64 -4.35 18.14
CA PRO A 33 1.80 -3.53 17.82
C PRO A 33 2.46 -4.00 16.51
N THR A 34 1.85 -3.66 15.37
CA THR A 34 2.30 -4.10 14.03
C THR A 34 1.91 -3.09 12.95
N GLN A 35 2.43 -3.28 11.74
CA GLN A 35 2.09 -2.52 10.54
C GLN A 35 0.95 -3.17 9.75
N ALA A 36 0.24 -2.39 8.94
CA ALA A 36 -0.79 -2.79 8.00
C ALA A 36 -0.41 -2.38 6.57
N CYS A 37 -0.72 -3.25 5.59
CA CYS A 37 -0.46 -2.99 4.17
C CYS A 37 -1.43 -3.80 3.29
N VAL A 38 -1.79 -3.29 2.11
CA VAL A 38 -2.51 -4.05 1.08
C VAL A 38 -1.65 -4.10 -0.17
N LEU A 39 -1.31 -5.31 -0.62
CA LEU A 39 -0.30 -5.57 -1.64
C LEU A 39 -0.86 -5.42 -3.07
N ALA A 40 -1.46 -4.26 -3.34
CA ALA A 40 -1.97 -3.84 -4.65
C ALA A 40 -0.87 -3.15 -5.49
N HIS A 41 -1.17 -2.70 -6.72
CA HIS A 41 -0.27 -1.82 -7.45
C HIS A 41 -0.03 -0.50 -6.68
N VAL A 42 1.19 0.03 -6.73
CA VAL A 42 1.61 1.20 -5.94
C VAL A 42 0.73 2.42 -6.21
N THR A 43 0.28 2.61 -7.45
CA THR A 43 -0.60 3.74 -7.81
C THR A 43 -1.97 3.61 -7.16
N THR A 44 -2.57 2.42 -7.08
CA THR A 44 -3.85 2.22 -6.38
C THR A 44 -3.72 2.53 -4.90
N GLN A 45 -2.62 2.07 -4.27
CA GLN A 45 -2.35 2.36 -2.86
C GLN A 45 -2.14 3.86 -2.62
N MET A 46 -1.34 4.54 -3.46
CA MET A 46 -1.14 5.99 -3.40
C MET A 46 -2.46 6.75 -3.46
N GLU A 47 -3.36 6.39 -4.39
CA GLU A 47 -4.67 7.04 -4.51
C GLU A 47 -5.60 6.72 -3.34
N ALA A 48 -5.53 5.52 -2.77
CA ALA A 48 -6.26 5.18 -1.54
C ALA A 48 -5.78 6.05 -0.36
N ILE A 49 -4.47 6.19 -0.19
CA ILE A 49 -3.86 7.00 0.88
C ILE A 49 -4.20 8.50 0.69
N LYS A 50 -4.09 9.04 -0.54
CA LYS A 50 -4.52 10.42 -0.87
C LYS A 50 -5.99 10.68 -0.53
N LYS A 51 -6.84 9.64 -0.55
CA LYS A 51 -8.26 9.68 -0.14
C LYS A 51 -8.49 9.40 1.35
N GLY A 52 -7.43 9.32 2.15
CA GLY A 52 -7.48 9.12 3.60
C GLY A 52 -7.63 7.67 4.05
N ALA A 53 -7.29 6.69 3.20
CA ALA A 53 -7.13 5.32 3.68
C ALA A 53 -5.82 5.21 4.48
N PRO A 54 -5.85 4.65 5.70
CA PRO A 54 -4.66 4.56 6.53
C PRO A 54 -3.74 3.43 6.04
N SER A 55 -2.42 3.63 5.99
CA SER A 55 -1.44 2.61 5.60
C SER A 55 -0.08 2.88 6.24
N ASP A 56 0.47 1.92 6.98
CA ASP A 56 1.79 2.08 7.62
C ASP A 56 2.94 1.80 6.64
N LEU A 57 2.66 1.00 5.59
CA LEU A 57 3.61 0.61 4.55
C LEU A 57 2.98 0.77 3.18
N ILE A 58 3.82 0.86 2.14
CA ILE A 58 3.40 0.85 0.75
C ILE A 58 4.14 -0.25 -0.01
N PHE A 59 3.41 -1.12 -0.70
CA PHE A 59 3.97 -2.26 -1.40
C PHE A 59 4.17 -1.96 -2.89
N GLN A 60 5.18 -2.59 -3.50
CA GLN A 60 5.27 -2.71 -4.96
C GLN A 60 6.14 -3.91 -5.34
N SER A 61 5.70 -4.70 -6.32
CA SER A 61 6.56 -5.67 -6.99
C SER A 61 7.60 -4.95 -7.85
N VAL A 62 8.88 -5.31 -7.68
CA VAL A 62 10.00 -4.73 -8.45
C VAL A 62 10.77 -5.81 -9.20
N ALA A 63 11.46 -5.40 -10.26
CA ALA A 63 12.38 -6.21 -11.04
C ALA A 63 13.80 -5.62 -11.00
N GLY A 64 14.81 -6.46 -11.26
CA GLY A 64 16.22 -6.07 -11.29
C GLY A 64 16.67 -5.29 -12.53
N THR A 65 15.76 -4.93 -13.46
CA THR A 65 16.08 -4.18 -14.68
C THR A 65 15.01 -3.13 -14.96
N GLN A 66 15.38 -2.05 -15.65
CA GLN A 66 14.44 -1.00 -16.07
C GLN A 66 13.27 -1.59 -16.88
N LYS A 67 13.56 -2.42 -17.89
CA LYS A 67 12.53 -3.07 -18.70
C LYS A 67 11.57 -3.94 -17.88
N GLY A 68 12.07 -4.60 -16.83
CA GLY A 68 11.23 -5.36 -15.92
C GLY A 68 10.30 -4.47 -15.10
N ASN A 69 10.79 -3.33 -14.62
CA ASN A 69 9.97 -2.35 -13.90
C ASN A 69 8.94 -1.67 -14.81
N GLU A 70 9.30 -1.37 -16.06
CA GLU A 70 8.36 -0.89 -17.08
C GLU A 70 7.26 -1.92 -17.37
N ALA A 71 7.60 -3.22 -17.40
CA ALA A 71 6.61 -4.29 -17.54
C ALA A 71 5.66 -4.41 -16.33
N PHE A 72 6.13 -4.03 -15.13
CA PHE A 72 5.28 -3.86 -13.95
C PHE A 72 4.49 -2.54 -13.92
N GLY A 73 4.74 -1.63 -14.87
CA GLY A 73 4.06 -0.32 -14.91
C GLY A 73 4.61 0.71 -13.93
N ILE A 74 5.87 0.58 -13.49
CA ILE A 74 6.48 1.45 -12.47
C ILE A 74 7.78 2.11 -12.92
N THR A 75 8.10 3.24 -12.31
CA THR A 75 9.39 3.96 -12.44
C THR A 75 9.99 4.23 -11.06
N ALA A 76 11.29 4.54 -11.01
CA ALA A 76 11.95 4.91 -9.75
C ALA A 76 11.36 6.19 -9.12
N ASP A 77 10.97 7.16 -9.95
CA ASP A 77 10.31 8.40 -9.50
C ASP A 77 8.96 8.10 -8.85
N MET A 78 8.18 7.17 -9.42
CA MET A 78 6.90 6.73 -8.84
C MET A 78 7.11 6.10 -7.46
N LEU A 79 8.15 5.28 -7.27
CA LEU A 79 8.48 4.72 -5.95
C LEU A 79 8.90 5.79 -4.94
N SER A 80 9.56 6.86 -5.42
CA SER A 80 9.94 8.00 -4.59
C SER A 80 8.71 8.80 -4.15
N GLU A 81 7.77 9.07 -5.06
CA GLU A 81 6.47 9.70 -4.75
C GLU A 81 5.67 8.85 -3.77
N ALA A 82 5.59 7.53 -3.99
CA ALA A 82 4.91 6.58 -3.13
C ALA A 82 5.45 6.61 -1.69
N LYS A 83 6.78 6.65 -1.53
CA LYS A 83 7.44 6.78 -0.24
C LYS A 83 7.07 8.10 0.45
N GLU A 84 7.05 9.21 -0.28
CA GLU A 84 6.65 10.50 0.29
C GLU A 84 5.20 10.52 0.75
N ILE A 85 4.29 9.94 -0.04
CA ILE A 85 2.87 9.84 0.30
C ILE A 85 2.68 9.04 1.58
N VAL A 86 3.21 7.82 1.68
CA VAL A 86 3.00 6.99 2.87
C VAL A 86 3.61 7.61 4.12
N THR A 87 4.74 8.33 3.99
CA THR A 87 5.39 8.99 5.13
C THR A 87 4.61 10.21 5.63
N ARG A 88 3.87 10.90 4.75
CA ARG A 88 3.16 12.14 5.08
C ARG A 88 1.67 11.97 5.36
N GLN A 89 1.04 10.98 4.73
CA GLN A 89 -0.41 10.83 4.66
C GLN A 89 -0.90 9.41 4.97
N GLY A 90 0.02 8.46 5.17
CA GLY A 90 -0.30 7.08 5.56
C GLY A 90 -0.94 6.99 6.94
#